data_AF-A0A7X7KEV0-F1
#
_entry.id   AF-A0A7X7KEV0-F1
#
_cell.length_a   1.000
_cell.length_b   1.000
_cell.length_c   1.000
_cell.angle_alpha   90.00
_cell.angle_beta   90.00
_cell.angle_gamma   90.00
#
_symmetry.space_group_name_H-M   'P 1'
#
loop_
_entity.id
_entity.type
_entity.pdbx_description
1 polymer ?
#
loop_
_entity_poly.entity_id
_entity_poly.type
_entity_poly.pdbx_seq_one_letter_code
_entity_poly.pdbx_strand_id
1 'polypeptide(L)'
;MDSVEYLGATLAGGTVTSVHRKLGDIYEECIRAIFAHTFELKADDIVYSAIIRSGENEETRNADTYLQFDRLPARARRLISNYCGRELRRLASSPQVNLIGLGMEVRHCYQTGDSKRAQADEAMARHLLVSGILPIMPIFCNQSNPGIVRRYRSVWVVKQGMDSYDMVRELSGYDFFDFLLRNKDDFRKPILELLRSLSP
;
A
#
# COMPACT_ATOMS: atom_id res chain seq x y z
N MET A 1 -30.42 13.64 -20.03
CA MET A 1 -29.28 13.11 -19.24
C MET A 1 -27.97 13.82 -19.59
N ASP A 2 -27.90 14.57 -20.70
CA ASP A 2 -26.72 15.38 -21.06
C ASP A 2 -26.85 16.85 -20.62
N SER A 3 -27.29 17.09 -19.38
CA SER A 3 -27.33 18.47 -18.87
C SER A 3 -25.93 18.93 -18.45
N VAL A 4 -25.71 20.25 -18.41
CA VAL A 4 -24.43 20.83 -17.99
C VAL A 4 -24.08 20.39 -16.56
N GLU A 5 -25.09 20.25 -15.71
CA GLU A 5 -24.95 19.75 -14.34
C GLU A 5 -24.50 18.29 -14.30
N TYR A 6 -25.04 17.44 -15.18
CA TYR A 6 -24.64 16.03 -15.28
C TYR A 6 -23.21 15.87 -15.80
N LEU A 7 -22.82 16.67 -16.80
CA LEU A 7 -21.45 16.71 -17.31
C LEU A 7 -20.47 17.21 -16.23
N GLY A 8 -20.85 18.27 -15.50
CA GLY A 8 -20.09 18.81 -14.38
C GLY A 8 -19.89 17.78 -13.26
N ALA A 9 -20.96 17.05 -12.88
CA ALA A 9 -20.88 15.98 -11.89
C ALA A 9 -19.98 14.82 -12.35
N THR A 10 -20.07 14.44 -13.62
CA THR A 10 -19.24 13.37 -14.21
C THR A 10 -17.76 13.76 -14.22
N LEU A 11 -17.45 15.00 -14.64
CA LEU A 11 -16.08 15.53 -14.65
C LEU A 11 -15.50 15.60 -13.24
N ALA A 12 -16.29 16.07 -12.27
CA ALA A 12 -15.87 16.13 -10.87
C ALA A 12 -15.57 14.74 -10.30
N GLY A 13 -16.46 13.77 -10.52
CA GLY A 13 -16.26 12.38 -10.08
C GLY A 13 -15.03 11.72 -10.70
N GLY A 14 -14.82 11.92 -12.01
CA GLY A 14 -13.62 11.45 -12.70
C GLY A 14 -12.33 12.10 -12.17
N THR A 15 -12.35 13.40 -11.93
CA THR A 15 -11.21 14.15 -11.38
C THR A 15 -10.82 13.65 -9.99
N VAL A 16 -11.79 13.48 -9.09
CA VAL A 16 -11.54 12.95 -7.73
C VAL A 16 -10.90 11.57 -7.80
N THR A 17 -11.42 10.69 -8.66
CA THR A 17 -10.86 9.34 -8.85
C THR A 17 -9.40 9.38 -9.30
N SER A 18 -9.08 10.24 -10.28
CA SER A 18 -7.71 10.43 -10.78
C SER A 18 -6.76 10.97 -9.71
N VAL A 19 -7.20 11.95 -8.91
CA VAL A 19 -6.40 12.48 -7.79
C VAL A 19 -6.10 11.39 -6.77
N HIS A 20 -7.10 10.59 -6.38
CA HIS A 20 -6.88 9.49 -5.44
C HIS A 20 -5.93 8.42 -5.99
N ARG A 21 -6.00 8.13 -7.30
CA ARG A 21 -5.05 7.21 -7.94
C ARG A 21 -3.63 7.76 -7.88
N LYS A 22 -3.44 9.02 -8.26
CA LYS A 22 -2.11 9.63 -8.27
C LYS A 22 -1.52 9.79 -6.87
N LEU A 23 -2.35 10.08 -5.87
CA LEU A 23 -1.94 10.02 -4.46
C LEU A 23 -1.52 8.60 -4.06
N GLY A 24 -2.20 7.56 -4.56
CA GLY A 24 -1.76 6.17 -4.40
C GLY A 24 -0.33 5.97 -4.89
N ASP A 25 -0.05 6.35 -6.14
CA ASP A 25 1.28 6.22 -6.76
C ASP A 25 2.35 6.98 -5.94
N ILE A 26 2.05 8.20 -5.50
CA ILE A 26 2.98 9.02 -4.69
C ILE A 26 3.29 8.33 -3.35
N TYR A 27 2.27 7.81 -2.66
CA TYR A 27 2.49 7.10 -1.40
C TYR A 27 3.31 5.83 -1.61
N GLU A 28 3.04 5.08 -2.68
CA GLU A 28 3.83 3.92 -3.07
C GLU A 28 5.31 4.27 -3.24
N GLU A 29 5.60 5.29 -4.04
CA GLU A 29 6.96 5.80 -4.27
C GLU A 29 7.62 6.28 -2.98
N CYS A 30 6.92 7.05 -2.14
CA CYS A 30 7.43 7.50 -0.84
C CYS A 30 7.79 6.32 0.06
N ILE A 31 6.92 5.32 0.18
CA ILE A 31 7.16 4.17 1.05
C ILE A 31 8.33 3.34 0.56
N ARG A 32 8.41 3.09 -0.75
CA ARG A 32 9.56 2.43 -1.36
C ARG A 32 10.84 3.21 -1.08
N ALA A 33 10.85 4.53 -1.28
CA ALA A 33 12.01 5.38 -1.03
C ALA A 33 12.42 5.39 0.45
N ILE A 34 11.47 5.51 1.38
CA ILE A 34 11.74 5.50 2.83
C ILE A 34 12.46 4.20 3.20
N PHE A 35 11.92 3.04 2.82
CA PHE A 35 12.52 1.77 3.19
C PHE A 35 13.85 1.50 2.46
N ALA A 36 13.94 1.84 1.17
CA ALA A 36 15.17 1.68 0.41
C ALA A 36 16.31 2.52 1.01
N HIS A 37 16.05 3.80 1.31
CA HIS A 37 17.05 4.68 1.92
C HIS A 37 17.40 4.25 3.35
N THR A 38 16.40 3.88 4.17
CA THR A 38 16.63 3.50 5.57
C THR A 38 17.51 2.26 5.69
N PHE A 39 17.35 1.31 4.78
CA PHE A 39 18.06 0.03 4.83
C PHE A 39 19.18 -0.09 3.80
N GLU A 40 19.53 1.02 3.13
CA GLU A 40 20.59 1.09 2.12
C GLU A 40 20.42 0.04 1.00
N LEU A 41 19.17 -0.21 0.60
CA LEU A 41 18.82 -1.19 -0.42
C LEU A 41 18.90 -0.59 -1.82
N LYS A 42 19.32 -1.39 -2.79
CA LYS A 42 19.23 -1.00 -4.21
C LYS A 42 17.79 -1.13 -4.71
N ALA A 43 17.49 -0.50 -5.83
CA ALA A 43 16.17 -0.56 -6.45
C ALA A 43 15.69 -2.01 -6.67
N ASP A 44 16.58 -2.91 -7.10
CA ASP A 44 16.23 -4.31 -7.35
C ASP A 44 16.05 -5.14 -6.07
N ASP A 45 16.56 -4.66 -4.93
CA ASP A 45 16.48 -5.37 -3.65
C ASP A 45 15.13 -5.20 -2.96
N ILE A 46 14.34 -4.21 -3.39
CA ILE A 46 13.06 -3.84 -2.79
C ILE A 46 11.85 -4.21 -3.67
N VAL A 47 12.09 -4.86 -4.80
CA VAL A 47 11.06 -5.26 -5.75
C VAL A 47 10.78 -6.75 -5.61
N TYR A 48 9.52 -7.12 -5.81
CA TYR A 48 9.10 -8.51 -5.93
C TYR A 48 8.15 -8.65 -7.10
N SER A 49 8.37 -9.67 -7.91
CA SER A 49 7.55 -9.99 -9.07
C SER A 49 7.25 -11.48 -9.08
N ALA A 50 6.01 -11.83 -9.42
CA ALA A 50 5.55 -13.20 -9.50
C ALA A 50 4.59 -13.39 -10.67
N ILE A 51 4.66 -14.56 -11.30
CA ILE A 51 3.64 -15.00 -12.26
C ILE A 51 2.52 -15.66 -11.46
N ILE A 52 1.33 -15.07 -11.48
CA ILE A 52 0.17 -15.58 -10.74
C ILE A 52 -0.86 -16.07 -11.75
N ARG A 53 -1.17 -17.37 -11.68
CA ARG A 53 -2.19 -18.02 -12.51
C ARG A 53 -3.59 -17.82 -11.91
N SER A 54 -4.55 -17.42 -12.74
CA SER A 54 -5.97 -17.39 -12.41
C SER A 54 -6.76 -18.05 -13.52
N GLY A 55 -7.15 -19.32 -13.31
CA GLY A 55 -7.70 -20.15 -14.37
C GLY A 55 -6.66 -20.41 -15.47
N GLU A 56 -7.00 -20.07 -16.71
CA GLU A 56 -6.11 -20.21 -17.88
C GLU A 56 -5.20 -18.98 -18.10
N ASN A 57 -5.44 -17.87 -17.40
CA ASN A 57 -4.67 -16.65 -17.57
C ASN A 57 -3.45 -16.64 -16.63
N GLU A 58 -2.29 -16.31 -17.18
CA GLU A 58 -1.10 -15.96 -16.42
C GLU A 58 -0.89 -14.45 -16.46
N GLU A 59 -0.73 -13.83 -15.30
CA GLU A 59 -0.38 -12.41 -15.20
C GLU A 59 0.86 -12.25 -14.33
N THR A 60 1.82 -11.43 -14.79
CA THR A 60 2.92 -10.97 -13.96
C THR A 60 2.40 -9.89 -13.03
N ARG A 61 2.56 -10.08 -11.72
CA ARG A 61 2.17 -9.13 -10.68
C ARG A 61 3.36 -8.77 -9.82
N ASN A 62 3.39 -7.52 -9.37
CA ASN A 62 4.45 -7.01 -8.54
C ASN A 62 3.89 -6.62 -7.18
N ALA A 63 4.70 -6.75 -6.13
CA ALA A 63 4.44 -6.06 -4.88
C ALA A 63 5.02 -4.65 -4.96
N ASP A 64 4.36 -3.70 -4.31
CA ASP A 64 4.82 -2.31 -4.26
C ASP A 64 6.17 -2.19 -3.54
N THR A 65 6.39 -2.99 -2.50
CA THR A 65 7.64 -3.03 -1.73
C THR A 65 7.87 -4.42 -1.15
N TYR A 66 9.09 -4.93 -1.24
CA TYR A 66 9.48 -6.22 -0.70
C TYR A 66 10.75 -6.11 0.15
N LEU A 67 10.70 -6.65 1.37
CA LEU A 67 11.82 -6.65 2.30
C LEU A 67 12.20 -8.10 2.61
N GLN A 68 13.12 -8.65 1.82
CA GLN A 68 13.64 -10.00 2.01
C GLN A 68 14.62 -10.04 3.19
N PHE A 69 14.43 -10.98 4.11
CA PHE A 69 15.19 -10.99 5.37
C PHE A 69 16.69 -11.13 5.17
N ASP A 70 17.14 -11.98 4.25
CA ASP A 70 18.57 -12.23 3.98
C ASP A 70 19.30 -11.04 3.32
N ARG A 71 18.58 -10.18 2.58
CA ARG A 71 19.09 -8.96 1.95
C ARG A 71 19.13 -7.77 2.89
N LEU A 72 18.39 -7.81 4.00
CA LEU A 72 18.38 -6.73 4.98
C LEU A 72 19.65 -6.72 5.84
N PRO A 73 20.16 -5.53 6.22
CA PRO A 73 21.16 -5.39 7.28
C PRO A 73 20.72 -6.06 8.58
N ALA A 74 21.65 -6.59 9.38
CA ALA A 74 21.34 -7.43 10.55
C ALA A 74 20.36 -6.77 11.55
N ARG A 75 20.50 -5.46 11.79
CA ARG A 75 19.58 -4.69 12.67
C ARG A 75 18.18 -4.62 12.08
N ALA A 76 18.05 -4.29 10.79
CA ALA A 76 16.78 -4.18 10.08
C ALA A 76 16.09 -5.55 9.97
N ARG A 77 16.86 -6.60 9.63
CA ARG A 77 16.39 -7.99 9.59
C ARG A 77 15.74 -8.40 10.90
N ARG A 78 16.41 -8.14 12.04
CA ARG A 78 15.86 -8.46 13.37
C ARG A 78 14.61 -7.64 13.68
N LEU A 79 14.59 -6.35 13.35
CA LEU A 79 13.43 -5.49 13.58
C LEU A 79 12.21 -5.99 12.80
N ILE A 80 12.39 -6.21 11.49
CA ILE A 80 11.31 -6.61 10.58
C ILE A 80 10.85 -8.03 10.87
N SER A 81 11.76 -8.99 11.06
CA SER A 81 11.37 -10.37 11.38
C SER A 81 10.60 -10.46 12.70
N ASN A 82 11.00 -9.69 13.71
CA ASN A 82 10.27 -9.60 14.97
C ASN A 82 8.88 -8.97 14.80
N TYR A 83 8.77 -7.90 14.00
CA TYR A 83 7.50 -7.28 13.67
C TYR A 83 6.57 -8.27 12.96
N CYS A 84 7.06 -8.92 11.90
CA CYS A 84 6.32 -9.93 11.15
C CYS A 84 5.87 -11.10 12.05
N GLY A 85 6.74 -11.57 12.95
CA GLY A 85 6.40 -12.61 13.91
C GLY A 85 5.31 -12.18 14.91
N ARG A 86 5.27 -10.90 15.33
CA ARG A 86 4.18 -10.36 16.16
C ARG A 86 2.86 -10.32 15.39
N GLU A 87 2.86 -9.84 14.16
CA GLU A 87 1.66 -9.79 13.32
C GLU A 87 1.13 -11.19 13.02
N LEU A 88 2.01 -12.14 12.70
CA LEU A 88 1.62 -13.52 12.42
C LEU A 88 0.98 -14.20 13.63
N ARG A 89 1.50 -13.96 14.84
CA ARG A 89 0.89 -14.48 16.09
C ARG A 89 -0.47 -13.87 16.42
N ARG A 90 -0.76 -12.65 15.95
CA ARG A 90 -2.10 -12.04 16.07
C ARG A 90 -3.11 -12.71 15.15
N LEU A 91 -2.64 -13.27 14.02
CA LEU A 91 -3.50 -13.99 13.07
C LEU A 91 -3.72 -15.46 13.48
N ALA A 92 -2.70 -16.13 14.01
CA ALA A 92 -2.79 -17.52 14.42
C ALA A 92 -1.92 -17.80 15.66
N SER A 93 -2.45 -18.54 16.64
CA SER A 93 -1.75 -18.84 17.90
C SER A 93 -0.48 -19.68 17.73
N SER A 94 -0.44 -20.55 16.70
CA SER A 94 0.68 -21.44 16.38
C SER A 94 0.97 -21.43 14.89
N PRO A 95 1.57 -20.37 14.35
CA PRO A 95 1.81 -20.27 12.92
C PRO A 95 2.90 -21.26 12.49
N GLN A 96 2.62 -22.03 11.44
CA GLN A 96 3.54 -23.03 10.89
C GLN A 96 4.37 -22.53 9.70
N VAL A 97 4.29 -21.22 9.40
CA VAL A 97 4.99 -20.64 8.26
C VAL A 97 6.30 -20.01 8.72
N ASN A 98 7.41 -20.47 8.13
CA ASN A 98 8.70 -19.80 8.26
C ASN A 98 8.74 -18.62 7.31
N LEU A 99 8.69 -17.41 7.85
CA LEU A 99 8.72 -16.19 7.04
C LEU A 99 10.14 -15.92 6.52
N ILE A 100 10.24 -15.62 5.22
CA ILE A 100 11.48 -15.23 4.54
C ILE A 100 11.53 -13.73 4.21
N GLY A 101 10.39 -13.04 4.34
CA GLY A 101 10.28 -11.63 3.99
C GLY A 101 8.95 -11.00 4.36
N LEU A 102 8.85 -9.73 4.01
CA LEU A 102 7.66 -8.89 4.13
C LEU A 102 7.34 -8.29 2.76
N GLY A 103 6.13 -8.53 2.24
CA GLY A 103 5.63 -7.94 1.00
C GLY A 103 4.53 -6.94 1.30
N MET A 104 4.58 -5.78 0.66
CA MET A 104 3.63 -4.69 0.89
C MET A 104 2.89 -4.31 -0.38
N GLU A 105 1.61 -4.03 -0.19
CA GLU A 105 0.74 -3.38 -1.17
C GLU A 105 0.27 -2.04 -0.58
N VAL A 106 0.80 -0.93 -1.09
CA VAL A 106 0.65 0.42 -0.54
C VAL A 106 -0.57 1.10 -1.14
N ARG A 107 -1.40 1.68 -0.29
CA ARG A 107 -2.64 2.33 -0.72
C ARG A 107 -2.84 3.65 0.01
N HIS A 108 -3.16 4.71 -0.73
CA HIS A 108 -3.67 5.93 -0.10
C HIS A 108 -5.10 5.69 0.41
N CYS A 109 -6.04 5.31 -0.46
CA CYS A 109 -7.45 5.08 -0.10
C CYS A 109 -8.15 4.12 -1.08
N TYR A 110 -9.21 3.44 -0.64
CA TYR A 110 -10.15 2.70 -1.51
C TYR A 110 -11.53 3.36 -1.50
N GLN A 111 -11.88 4.08 -2.56
CA GLN A 111 -13.17 4.78 -2.62
C GLN A 111 -14.29 3.99 -3.31
N THR A 112 -13.95 3.22 -4.35
CA THR A 112 -14.91 2.47 -5.15
C THR A 112 -14.56 0.98 -5.18
N GLY A 113 -15.57 0.14 -5.40
CA GLY A 113 -15.43 -1.30 -5.59
C GLY A 113 -14.79 -1.64 -6.92
N ASP A 114 -13.53 -1.28 -7.12
CA ASP A 114 -12.72 -1.77 -8.24
C ASP A 114 -12.46 -3.26 -8.04
N SER A 115 -13.40 -4.07 -8.54
CA SER A 115 -13.41 -5.51 -8.35
C SER A 115 -12.19 -6.18 -8.99
N LYS A 116 -11.66 -5.61 -10.08
CA LYS A 116 -10.43 -6.10 -10.73
C LYS A 116 -9.21 -5.85 -9.87
N ARG A 117 -9.05 -4.62 -9.36
CA ARG A 117 -7.95 -4.29 -8.44
C ARG A 117 -8.01 -5.13 -7.18
N ALA A 118 -9.20 -5.29 -6.60
CA ALA A 118 -9.37 -6.13 -5.41
C ALA A 118 -9.03 -7.61 -5.65
N GLN A 119 -9.39 -8.15 -6.80
CA GLN A 119 -9.00 -9.53 -7.16
C GLN A 119 -7.49 -9.67 -7.33
N ALA A 120 -6.83 -8.70 -7.98
CA ALA A 120 -5.38 -8.71 -8.14
C ALA A 120 -4.66 -8.63 -6.77
N ASP A 121 -5.08 -7.71 -5.90
CA ASP A 121 -4.53 -7.54 -4.55
C ASP A 121 -4.69 -8.83 -3.73
N GLU A 122 -5.85 -9.49 -3.78
CA GLU A 122 -6.06 -10.75 -3.07
C GLU A 122 -5.24 -11.92 -3.64
N ALA A 123 -5.11 -12.00 -4.96
CA ALA A 123 -4.30 -13.02 -5.61
C ALA A 123 -2.83 -12.87 -5.21
N MET A 124 -2.35 -11.62 -5.14
CA MET A 124 -1.01 -11.30 -4.67
C MET A 124 -0.78 -11.70 -3.21
N ALA A 125 -1.69 -11.34 -2.29
CA ALA A 125 -1.57 -11.73 -0.89
C ALA A 125 -1.46 -13.25 -0.71
N ARG A 126 -2.31 -14.01 -1.41
CA ARG A 126 -2.28 -15.48 -1.35
C ARG A 126 -0.94 -16.02 -1.85
N HIS A 127 -0.42 -15.46 -2.93
CA HIS A 127 0.90 -15.83 -3.46
C HIS A 127 2.00 -15.55 -2.44
N LEU A 128 2.04 -14.34 -1.86
CA LEU A 128 3.02 -13.99 -0.81
C LEU A 128 2.98 -14.99 0.35
N LEU A 129 1.80 -15.33 0.86
CA LEU A 129 1.65 -16.29 1.97
C LEU A 129 2.25 -17.66 1.65
N VAL A 130 1.94 -18.23 0.49
CA VAL A 130 2.48 -19.55 0.10
C VAL A 130 3.98 -19.50 -0.18
N SER A 131 4.50 -18.34 -0.55
CA SER A 131 5.95 -18.09 -0.70
C SER A 131 6.67 -17.80 0.61
N GLY A 132 5.99 -17.87 1.77
CA GLY A 132 6.58 -17.56 3.06
C GLY A 132 6.85 -16.06 3.26
N ILE A 133 6.15 -15.19 2.54
CA ILE A 133 6.28 -13.73 2.65
C ILE A 133 5.02 -13.22 3.37
N LEU A 134 5.19 -12.43 4.42
CA LEU A 134 4.04 -11.86 5.12
C LEU A 134 3.40 -10.76 4.25
N PRO A 135 2.12 -10.87 3.87
CA PRO A 135 1.42 -9.81 3.14
C PRO A 135 0.95 -8.72 4.11
N ILE A 136 1.42 -7.49 3.93
CA ILE A 136 0.95 -6.32 4.68
C ILE A 136 0.39 -5.27 3.72
N MET A 137 -0.73 -4.66 4.08
CA MET A 137 -1.35 -3.60 3.30
C MET A 137 -1.50 -2.34 4.15
N PRO A 138 -0.57 -1.37 4.07
CA PRO A 138 -0.77 -0.05 4.64
C PRO A 138 -1.76 0.76 3.78
N ILE A 139 -2.86 1.16 4.41
CA ILE A 139 -3.87 2.06 3.86
C ILE A 139 -3.78 3.38 4.63
N PHE A 140 -3.32 4.45 4.01
CA PHE A 140 -3.00 5.69 4.73
C PHE A 140 -4.21 6.59 5.03
N CYS A 141 -5.36 6.30 4.43
CA CYS A 141 -6.62 7.02 4.66
C CYS A 141 -7.61 6.25 5.54
N ASN A 142 -8.34 6.98 6.38
CA ASN A 142 -9.43 6.47 7.22
C ASN A 142 -10.79 6.38 6.51
N GLN A 143 -10.91 6.94 5.31
CA GLN A 143 -12.18 7.03 4.57
C GLN A 143 -12.33 5.94 3.50
N SER A 144 -11.51 4.89 3.57
CA SER A 144 -11.64 3.75 2.65
C SER A 144 -12.96 3.01 2.88
N ASN A 145 -13.54 2.47 1.82
CA ASN A 145 -14.76 1.69 1.87
C ASN A 145 -14.61 0.51 2.86
N PRO A 146 -15.41 0.46 3.94
CA PRO A 146 -15.22 -0.50 5.02
C PRO A 146 -15.46 -1.95 4.57
N GLY A 147 -16.31 -2.17 3.56
CA GLY A 147 -16.55 -3.49 3.00
C GLY A 147 -15.31 -4.06 2.31
N ILE A 148 -14.58 -3.22 1.57
CA ILE A 148 -13.32 -3.59 0.91
C ILE A 148 -12.24 -3.87 1.96
N VAL A 149 -12.08 -2.97 2.94
CA VAL A 149 -11.08 -3.15 4.02
C VAL A 149 -11.33 -4.45 4.79
N ARG A 150 -12.59 -4.74 5.15
CA ARG A 150 -12.97 -5.99 5.83
C ARG A 150 -12.62 -7.22 4.99
N ARG A 151 -12.85 -7.16 3.67
CA ARG A 151 -12.49 -8.23 2.75
C ARG A 151 -10.98 -8.49 2.74
N TYR A 152 -10.15 -7.44 2.65
CA TYR A 152 -8.70 -7.61 2.65
C TYR A 152 -8.12 -8.16 3.94
N ARG A 153 -8.72 -7.87 5.10
CA ARG A 153 -8.28 -8.45 6.38
C ARG A 153 -8.29 -9.97 6.42
N SER A 154 -8.97 -10.64 5.49
CA SER A 154 -8.94 -12.10 5.36
C SER A 154 -7.65 -12.67 4.78
N VAL A 155 -6.86 -11.87 4.05
CA VAL A 155 -5.65 -12.31 3.34
C VAL A 155 -4.45 -11.38 3.52
N TRP A 156 -4.66 -10.14 3.94
CA TRP A 156 -3.65 -9.11 4.23
C TRP A 156 -3.65 -8.76 5.71
N VAL A 157 -2.47 -8.50 6.27
CA VAL A 157 -2.35 -7.71 7.51
C VAL A 157 -2.59 -6.24 7.15
N VAL A 158 -3.81 -5.77 7.39
CA VAL A 158 -4.18 -4.38 7.05
C VAL A 158 -3.86 -3.43 8.19
N LYS A 159 -3.08 -2.39 7.88
CA LYS A 159 -2.87 -1.20 8.72
C LYS A 159 -3.66 -0.05 8.09
N GLN A 160 -4.41 0.70 8.89
CA GLN A 160 -5.28 1.76 8.37
C GLN A 160 -5.07 3.08 9.10
N GLY A 161 -4.99 4.18 8.35
CA GLY A 161 -4.80 5.51 8.90
C GLY A 161 -3.49 5.62 9.66
N MET A 162 -3.59 6.04 10.93
CA MET A 162 -2.42 6.20 11.80
C MET A 162 -1.65 4.91 12.02
N ASP A 163 -2.30 3.75 12.03
CA ASP A 163 -1.60 2.46 12.13
C ASP A 163 -0.59 2.25 10.98
N SER A 164 -0.89 2.79 9.79
CA SER A 164 0.01 2.72 8.63
C SER A 164 1.23 3.61 8.82
N TYR A 165 1.03 4.83 9.32
CA TYR A 165 2.12 5.75 9.62
C TYR A 165 2.98 5.26 10.79
N ASP A 166 2.36 4.73 11.84
CA ASP A 166 3.05 4.16 12.99
C ASP A 166 3.85 2.93 12.61
N MET A 167 3.32 2.07 11.73
CA MET A 167 4.09 0.95 11.15
C MET A 167 5.33 1.45 10.41
N VAL A 168 5.20 2.47 9.56
CA VAL A 168 6.35 3.02 8.83
C VAL A 168 7.38 3.55 9.81
N ARG A 169 6.96 4.32 10.83
CA ARG A 169 7.84 4.83 11.87
C ARG A 169 8.50 3.71 12.67
N GLU A 170 7.77 2.66 13.03
CA GLU A 170 8.31 1.53 13.78
C GLU A 170 9.36 0.74 12.98
N LEU A 171 9.08 0.48 11.70
CA LEU A 171 9.95 -0.33 10.85
C LEU A 171 11.16 0.44 10.34
N SER A 172 11.00 1.73 10.01
CA SER A 172 12.07 2.54 9.42
C SER A 172 12.71 3.54 10.38
N GLY A 173 12.05 3.91 11.47
CA GLY A 173 12.43 5.05 12.30
C GLY A 173 12.07 6.41 11.68
N TYR A 174 11.55 6.45 10.45
CA TYR A 174 11.19 7.68 9.76
C TYR A 174 9.75 8.10 10.08
N ASP A 175 9.57 9.36 10.47
CA ASP A 175 8.26 9.93 10.76
C ASP A 175 7.61 10.48 9.49
N PHE A 176 6.99 9.57 8.72
CA PHE A 176 6.34 9.96 7.47
C PHE A 176 5.15 10.89 7.67
N PHE A 177 4.39 10.72 8.76
CA PHE A 177 3.23 11.58 9.04
C PHE A 177 3.66 13.01 9.35
N ASP A 178 4.66 13.19 10.21
CA ASP A 178 5.20 14.50 10.54
C ASP A 178 5.85 15.17 9.31
N PHE A 179 6.54 14.40 8.47
CA PHE A 179 7.04 14.90 7.18
C PHE A 179 5.90 15.45 6.30
N LEU A 180 4.81 14.69 6.13
CA LEU A 180 3.65 15.15 5.35
C LEU A 180 3.03 16.40 5.96
N LEU A 181 2.94 16.47 7.29
CA LEU A 181 2.35 17.60 8.00
C LEU A 181 3.17 18.88 7.84
N ARG A 182 4.50 18.79 7.97
CA ARG A 182 5.43 19.93 7.82
C ARG A 182 5.44 20.51 6.40
N ASN A 183 5.21 19.67 5.40
CA ASN A 183 5.24 20.06 3.98
C ASN A 183 3.83 20.13 3.35
N LYS A 184 2.77 20.12 4.18
CA LYS A 184 1.38 20.01 3.71
C LYS A 184 1.00 21.12 2.71
N ASP A 185 1.52 22.33 2.91
CA ASP A 185 1.11 23.49 2.10
C ASP A 185 1.71 23.37 0.69
N ASP A 186 2.95 22.90 0.59
CA ASP A 186 3.60 22.58 -0.68
C ASP A 186 2.89 21.44 -1.42
N PHE A 187 2.49 20.38 -0.71
CA PHE A 187 1.78 19.25 -1.32
C PHE A 187 0.36 19.59 -1.75
N ARG A 188 -0.32 20.49 -1.04
CA ARG A 188 -1.69 20.91 -1.38
C ARG A 188 -1.72 21.90 -2.53
N LYS A 189 -0.68 22.72 -2.71
CA LYS A 189 -0.66 23.80 -3.69
C LYS A 189 -0.99 23.33 -5.12
N PRO A 190 -0.36 22.28 -5.69
CA PRO A 190 -0.70 21.81 -7.03
C PRO A 190 -2.15 21.33 -7.17
N ILE A 191 -2.67 20.65 -6.14
CA ILE A 191 -4.06 20.15 -6.14
C ILE A 191 -5.03 21.33 -6.08
N LEU A 192 -4.77 22.31 -5.23
CA LEU A 192 -5.61 23.50 -5.12
C LEU A 192 -5.58 24.36 -6.38
N GLU A 193 -4.42 24.48 -7.04
CA GLU A 193 -4.28 25.16 -8.33
C GLU A 193 -5.07 24.45 -9.43
N LEU A 194 -4.98 23.11 -9.50
CA LEU A 194 -5.78 22.30 -10.42
C LEU A 194 -7.29 22.50 -10.17
N LEU A 195 -7.75 22.39 -8.92
CA LEU A 195 -9.17 22.54 -8.59
C LEU A 195 -9.69 23.94 -8.93
N ARG A 196 -8.89 24.99 -8.74
CA ARG A 196 -9.24 26.35 -9.16
C ARG A 196 -9.36 26.48 -10.66
N SER A 197 -8.49 25.84 -11.44
CA SER A 197 -8.59 25.86 -12.92
C SER A 197 -9.82 25.13 -13.46
N LEU A 198 -10.42 24.25 -12.66
CA LEU A 198 -11.64 23.50 -13.00
C LEU A 198 -12.91 24.18 -12.50
N SER A 199 -12.79 25.25 -11.70
CA SER A 199 -13.92 26.05 -11.24
C SER A 199 -14.15 27.20 -12.24
N PRO A 200 -15.37 27.38 -12.77
CA PRO A 200 -15.68 28.47 -13.70
C PRO A 200 -15.56 29.86 -13.06
#